data_AF-A0A3S2V4T9-F1
#
_entry.id   AF-A0A3S2V4T9-F1
#
_cell.length_a   1.000
_cell.length_b   1.000
_cell.length_c   1.000
_cell.angle_alpha   90.00
_cell.angle_beta   90.00
_cell.angle_gamma   90.00
#
_symmetry.space_group_name_H-M   'P 1'
#
loop_
_entity.id
_entity.type
_entity.pdbx_description
1 polymer ?
#
loop_
_entity_poly.entity_id
_entity_poly.type
_entity_poly.pdbx_seq_one_letter_code
_entity_poly.pdbx_strand_id
1 'polypeptide(L)'
;MPSVNLAQATGRNTAEELKTKFKSETIPTNDRLAQAPKVDTAFSMRNAERPDSQANEIRKVLGMLGDTQTTLAQNSMLKHEASERAAAVQAAGDLVSGNVNAEVSKRSQAYREVIADGRVLQKAQVEFPKWDESVNKLVLAGANADPTKGEHGVTLEDVNAHIDTLAKAMLVDDRGQPIDYGDAHANATLYKAVEKKRGQLLQTATLQIKEQMETKAVAANVAVATLEISETKNPAAFSNAIAKGTALGIAPEKTKKALAEGALANALATKDASILQIAGSAMDTDGKTPLFDPATRAFLQERYQSLHHTFDLEQREKDERLAHQNMGNIYTEVLAGKRTLSPTDIHDLAVKGPSAGGIRFEDQEMLAGLVHRTEEWKLQRLNEARQAVQQHRQDVQWGWAVQAHNKQEAEQRVRDQSFKTLATYFSGQKTPGQLTKELTLDYNRGLLTPEAYSSSINVIKQIPSPAKLVSQNGAQQHLDALNEDLRNMDAVSRQRKPGYWSPEQWATKRPQVITTFFQTLAVTGDANLALTSSLETMNLSSKYAQSRARTAGHAFALHQSSIAKAQGETAQTGTYLPND
;
A
#
# COMPACT_ATOMS: atom_id res chain seq x y z
N MET A 1 103.94 -22.03 31.76
CA MET A 1 102.58 -21.50 31.56
C MET A 1 102.65 -19.98 31.65
N PRO A 2 101.99 -19.19 30.80
CA PRO A 2 100.63 -19.41 30.32
C PRO A 2 100.42 -19.27 28.80
N SER A 3 99.42 -20.01 28.32
CA SER A 3 98.64 -19.73 27.11
C SER A 3 97.75 -18.50 27.29
N VAL A 4 97.14 -18.05 26.17
CA VAL A 4 95.98 -17.13 25.99
C VAL A 4 96.46 -15.83 25.31
N ASN A 5 95.91 -15.29 24.22
CA ASN A 5 94.52 -15.27 23.75
C ASN A 5 94.44 -14.86 22.26
N LEU A 6 93.71 -15.62 21.44
CA LEU A 6 93.23 -15.21 20.11
C LEU A 6 91.83 -14.59 20.29
N ALA A 7 91.75 -13.30 20.62
CA ALA A 7 90.59 -12.41 20.36
C ALA A 7 90.78 -11.05 21.05
N GLN A 8 91.34 -10.09 20.33
CA GLN A 8 91.13 -8.63 20.45
C GLN A 8 91.73 -8.04 19.16
N ALA A 9 90.93 -7.76 18.12
CA ALA A 9 90.40 -6.42 17.81
C ALA A 9 91.53 -5.35 17.82
N THR A 10 91.83 -4.54 16.82
CA THR A 10 91.10 -4.01 15.67
C THR A 10 92.10 -3.07 14.97
N GLY A 11 92.13 -3.01 13.63
CA GLY A 11 92.96 -2.02 12.93
C GLY A 11 93.29 -2.40 11.50
N ARG A 12 92.27 -2.45 10.64
CA ARG A 12 92.45 -2.45 9.19
C ARG A 12 93.03 -1.09 8.80
N ASN A 13 94.30 -1.05 8.37
CA ASN A 13 94.80 0.09 7.59
C ASN A 13 93.99 0.14 6.29
N THR A 14 93.36 1.28 6.04
CA THR A 14 92.52 1.47 4.85
C THR A 14 93.40 1.76 3.63
N ALA A 15 92.89 1.46 2.43
CA ALA A 15 93.63 1.65 1.17
C ALA A 15 93.99 3.12 0.85
N GLU A 16 93.47 4.08 1.63
CA GLU A 16 93.84 5.50 1.55
C GLU A 16 95.09 5.85 2.36
N GLU A 17 95.41 5.13 3.45
CA GLU A 17 96.62 5.35 4.25
C GLU A 17 97.90 4.80 3.58
N LEU A 18 97.76 3.91 2.60
CA LEU A 18 98.87 3.45 1.76
C LEU A 18 99.15 4.36 0.56
N LYS A 19 98.26 5.32 0.25
CA LYS A 19 98.43 6.27 -0.87
C LYS A 19 99.13 7.58 -0.49
N THR A 20 99.30 7.89 0.79
CA THR A 20 99.84 9.17 1.26
C THR A 20 101.27 9.11 1.83
N LYS A 21 101.91 7.94 1.86
CA LYS A 21 103.29 7.76 2.40
C LYS A 21 104.41 7.58 1.38
N PHE A 22 104.13 7.59 0.06
CA PHE A 22 105.16 7.55 -0.98
C PHE A 22 104.80 8.46 -2.16
N LYS A 23 105.24 9.71 -2.08
CA LYS A 23 105.35 10.81 -3.07
C LYS A 23 105.12 12.10 -2.25
N SER A 24 106.03 13.04 -2.08
CA SER A 24 107.11 13.49 -2.95
C SER A 24 108.04 14.40 -2.14
N GLU A 25 109.33 14.08 -2.07
CA GLU A 25 110.37 15.09 -1.89
C GLU A 25 111.39 14.94 -3.02
N THR A 26 111.58 16.07 -3.69
CA THR A 26 112.36 16.38 -4.89
C THR A 26 113.85 16.14 -4.75
N ILE A 27 114.48 15.47 -5.72
CA ILE A 27 115.89 15.66 -6.15
C ILE A 27 116.00 15.43 -7.68
N PRO A 28 116.85 16.19 -8.41
CA PRO A 28 116.66 16.59 -9.81
C PRO A 28 117.32 15.70 -10.89
N THR A 29 116.92 16.02 -12.13
CA THR A 29 117.48 15.71 -13.46
C THR A 29 118.99 15.50 -13.54
N ASN A 30 119.42 14.47 -14.28
CA ASN A 30 120.74 14.47 -14.92
C ASN A 30 120.79 13.67 -16.24
N ASP A 31 121.23 14.39 -17.27
CA ASP A 31 121.47 14.05 -18.67
C ASP A 31 122.58 13.01 -18.89
N ARG A 32 122.32 11.71 -18.71
CA ARG A 32 123.30 10.66 -19.08
C ARG A 32 122.76 9.42 -19.80
N LEU A 33 121.55 9.47 -20.35
CA LEU A 33 121.00 8.38 -21.18
C LEU A 33 120.97 8.68 -22.70
N ALA A 34 121.44 9.85 -23.11
CA ALA A 34 121.49 10.24 -24.53
C ALA A 34 122.76 9.78 -25.30
N GLN A 35 123.62 8.95 -24.71
CA GLN A 35 124.87 8.48 -25.34
C GLN A 35 125.15 6.98 -25.14
N ALA A 36 124.16 6.12 -25.32
CA ALA A 36 124.38 4.68 -25.50
C ALA A 36 124.06 4.28 -26.95
N PRO A 37 124.97 3.57 -27.66
CA PRO A 37 124.78 3.26 -29.07
C PRO A 37 123.60 2.30 -29.27
N LYS A 38 122.74 2.61 -30.24
CA LYS A 38 121.69 1.70 -30.73
C LYS A 38 122.38 0.45 -31.28
N VAL A 39 122.25 -0.68 -30.59
CA VAL A 39 122.77 -1.96 -31.05
C VAL A 39 121.75 -2.56 -32.03
N ASP A 40 122.09 -2.56 -33.31
CA ASP A 40 121.39 -3.27 -34.38
C ASP A 40 121.43 -4.78 -34.12
N THR A 41 120.34 -5.33 -33.57
CA THR A 41 120.15 -6.77 -33.33
C THR A 41 120.06 -7.61 -34.60
N ALA A 42 119.98 -6.99 -35.77
CA ALA A 42 119.89 -7.70 -37.05
C ALA A 42 121.25 -8.17 -37.61
N PHE A 43 122.38 -7.59 -37.18
CA PHE A 43 123.70 -7.92 -37.76
C PHE A 43 124.44 -9.05 -37.01
N SER A 44 124.00 -9.43 -35.81
CA SER A 44 124.70 -10.43 -34.98
C SER A 44 124.20 -11.87 -35.15
N MET A 45 123.12 -12.12 -35.89
CA MET A 45 122.60 -13.48 -36.12
C MET A 45 123.27 -14.21 -37.29
N ARG A 46 123.93 -13.49 -38.22
CA ARG A 46 124.49 -14.08 -39.45
C ARG A 46 125.84 -14.76 -39.29
N ASN A 47 126.52 -14.61 -38.16
CA ASN A 47 127.78 -15.30 -37.85
C ASN A 47 127.60 -16.54 -36.95
N ALA A 48 126.36 -16.92 -36.60
CA ALA A 48 126.06 -18.08 -35.74
C ALA A 48 125.78 -19.38 -36.51
N GLU A 49 125.82 -19.38 -37.85
CA GLU A 49 125.55 -20.55 -38.71
C GLU A 49 126.85 -21.18 -39.26
N ARG A 50 127.82 -21.49 -38.39
CA ARG A 50 128.93 -22.40 -38.74
C ARG A 50 128.83 -23.68 -37.89
N PRO A 51 128.97 -24.90 -38.47
CA PRO A 51 128.58 -26.14 -37.78
C PRO A 51 129.53 -26.60 -36.67
N ASP A 52 130.76 -26.08 -36.60
CA ASP A 52 131.81 -26.60 -35.70
C ASP A 52 132.50 -25.52 -34.87
N SER A 53 131.80 -24.94 -33.90
CA SER A 53 132.48 -24.23 -32.80
C SER A 53 131.69 -24.34 -31.50
N GLN A 54 132.40 -24.12 -30.39
CA GLN A 54 132.02 -24.25 -28.98
C GLN A 54 130.67 -23.62 -28.54
N ALA A 55 129.90 -23.00 -29.45
CA ALA A 55 128.56 -22.48 -29.22
C ALA A 55 127.51 -23.59 -28.93
N ASN A 56 127.67 -24.81 -29.48
CA ASN A 56 126.74 -25.91 -29.22
C ASN A 56 126.94 -26.56 -27.84
N GLU A 57 128.14 -26.51 -27.28
CA GLU A 57 128.39 -26.92 -25.89
C GLU A 57 127.93 -25.86 -24.89
N ILE A 58 128.07 -24.57 -25.23
CA ILE A 58 127.48 -23.48 -24.45
C ILE A 58 125.95 -23.57 -24.45
N ARG A 59 125.30 -23.99 -25.55
CA ARG A 59 123.85 -24.26 -25.61
C ARG A 59 123.40 -25.45 -24.76
N LYS A 60 124.28 -26.44 -24.50
CA LYS A 60 123.99 -27.58 -23.61
C LYS A 60 124.25 -27.27 -22.14
N VAL A 61 125.25 -26.44 -21.83
CA VAL A 61 125.57 -25.98 -20.46
C VAL A 61 124.55 -24.92 -20.00
N LEU A 62 124.04 -24.09 -20.90
CA LEU A 62 122.86 -23.25 -20.68
C LEU A 62 121.57 -24.03 -20.98
N GLY A 63 121.25 -25.07 -20.18
CA GLY A 63 119.93 -25.73 -20.15
C GLY A 63 118.74 -24.76 -19.99
N MET A 64 119.00 -23.47 -19.87
CA MET A 64 118.09 -22.35 -19.87
C MET A 64 117.29 -22.15 -21.16
N LEU A 65 117.64 -22.65 -22.35
CA LEU A 65 116.88 -22.30 -23.57
C LEU A 65 115.49 -22.98 -23.67
N GLY A 66 115.36 -24.21 -23.16
CA GLY A 66 114.06 -24.89 -23.08
C GLY A 66 113.14 -24.29 -22.01
N ASP A 67 113.70 -23.97 -20.84
CA ASP A 67 112.98 -23.38 -19.71
C ASP A 67 112.71 -21.88 -19.89
N THR A 68 113.57 -21.13 -20.57
CA THR A 68 113.33 -19.71 -20.86
C THR A 68 112.33 -19.51 -21.99
N GLN A 69 112.24 -20.39 -22.99
CA GLN A 69 111.17 -20.31 -24.00
C GLN A 69 109.79 -20.61 -23.40
N THR A 70 109.67 -21.63 -22.55
CA THR A 70 108.43 -21.92 -21.81
C THR A 70 108.10 -20.81 -20.81
N THR A 71 109.08 -20.27 -20.10
CA THR A 71 108.88 -19.14 -19.17
C THR A 71 108.55 -17.83 -19.91
N LEU A 72 109.11 -17.56 -21.11
CA LEU A 72 108.72 -16.41 -21.94
C LEU A 72 107.30 -16.58 -22.47
N ALA A 73 106.95 -17.77 -22.95
CA ALA A 73 105.60 -18.07 -23.43
C ALA A 73 104.56 -17.91 -22.29
N GLN A 74 104.86 -18.42 -21.09
CA GLN A 74 104.03 -18.26 -19.91
C GLN A 74 103.92 -16.79 -19.46
N ASN A 75 105.03 -16.04 -19.41
CA ASN A 75 104.98 -14.62 -19.07
C ASN A 75 104.26 -13.77 -20.12
N SER A 76 104.36 -14.14 -21.41
CA SER A 76 103.62 -13.50 -22.49
C SER A 76 102.11 -13.78 -22.38
N MET A 77 101.73 -15.03 -22.06
CA MET A 77 100.34 -15.40 -21.80
C MET A 77 99.78 -14.66 -20.59
N LEU A 78 100.50 -14.61 -19.46
CA LEU A 78 100.06 -13.89 -18.26
C LEU A 78 99.91 -12.38 -18.52
N LYS A 79 100.82 -11.76 -19.28
CA LYS A 79 100.69 -10.35 -19.68
C LYS A 79 99.50 -10.12 -20.61
N HIS A 80 99.27 -11.04 -21.55
CA HIS A 80 98.09 -10.99 -22.43
C HIS A 80 96.80 -11.09 -21.61
N GLU A 81 96.67 -12.07 -20.72
CA GLU A 81 95.51 -12.24 -19.83
C GLU A 81 95.27 -11.02 -18.93
N ALA A 82 96.34 -10.44 -18.35
CA ALA A 82 96.21 -9.22 -17.55
C ALA A 82 95.72 -8.03 -18.39
N SER A 83 96.19 -7.91 -19.64
CA SER A 83 95.74 -6.86 -20.56
C SER A 83 94.29 -7.05 -21.00
N GLU A 84 93.87 -8.30 -21.27
CA GLU A 84 92.48 -8.63 -21.61
C GLU A 84 91.54 -8.37 -20.42
N ARG A 85 91.95 -8.68 -19.19
CA ARG A 85 91.17 -8.32 -17.99
C ARG A 85 91.03 -6.82 -17.79
N ALA A 86 92.10 -6.06 -17.99
CA ALA A 86 92.04 -4.60 -17.91
C ALA A 86 91.13 -4.00 -19.00
N ALA A 87 91.20 -4.55 -20.21
CA ALA A 87 90.33 -4.16 -21.31
C ALA A 87 88.86 -4.53 -21.06
N ALA A 88 88.57 -5.67 -20.44
CA ALA A 88 87.21 -6.03 -20.02
C ALA A 88 86.62 -5.04 -18.99
N VAL A 89 87.42 -4.62 -17.99
CA VAL A 89 87.00 -3.61 -17.02
C VAL A 89 86.76 -2.26 -17.69
N GLN A 90 87.62 -1.87 -18.62
CA GLN A 90 87.44 -0.65 -19.41
C GLN A 90 86.16 -0.72 -20.25
N ALA A 91 85.89 -1.83 -20.93
CA ALA A 91 84.68 -2.05 -21.72
C ALA A 91 83.41 -1.86 -20.89
N ALA A 92 83.38 -2.37 -19.64
CA ALA A 92 82.24 -2.17 -18.75
C ALA A 92 81.99 -0.67 -18.45
N GLY A 93 83.05 0.11 -18.22
CA GLY A 93 82.94 1.57 -18.02
C GLY A 93 82.53 2.32 -19.29
N ASP A 94 83.07 1.93 -20.44
CA ASP A 94 82.79 2.53 -21.74
C ASP A 94 81.34 2.24 -22.19
N LEU A 95 80.82 1.05 -21.90
CA LEU A 95 79.42 0.70 -22.13
C LEU A 95 78.46 1.58 -21.33
N VAL A 96 78.73 1.77 -20.04
CA VAL A 96 77.88 2.58 -19.15
C VAL A 96 77.90 4.05 -19.56
N SER A 97 79.06 4.55 -20.00
CA SER A 97 79.21 5.94 -20.44
C SER A 97 78.82 6.18 -21.91
N GLY A 98 78.53 5.13 -22.68
CA GLY A 98 78.20 5.20 -24.10
C GLY A 98 79.40 5.46 -25.04
N ASN A 99 80.63 5.50 -24.52
CA ASN A 99 81.84 5.89 -25.25
C ASN A 99 82.68 4.67 -25.67
N VAL A 100 82.10 3.78 -26.48
CA VAL A 100 82.78 2.56 -26.93
C VAL A 100 84.01 2.87 -27.79
N ASN A 101 85.18 2.40 -27.37
CA ASN A 101 86.45 2.65 -28.05
C ASN A 101 86.71 1.62 -29.17
N ALA A 102 86.58 2.06 -30.42
CA ALA A 102 86.75 1.21 -31.61
C ALA A 102 88.18 0.67 -31.79
N GLU A 103 89.21 1.37 -31.32
CA GLU A 103 90.61 0.94 -31.40
C GLU A 103 90.91 -0.20 -30.42
N VAL A 104 90.40 -0.10 -29.19
CA VAL A 104 90.57 -1.15 -28.16
C VAL A 104 89.77 -2.40 -28.53
N SER A 105 88.56 -2.22 -29.06
CA SER A 105 87.72 -3.30 -29.61
C SER A 105 88.42 -4.10 -30.72
N LYS A 106 89.23 -3.48 -31.58
CA LYS A 106 89.98 -4.22 -32.61
C LYS A 106 91.11 -5.09 -32.03
N ARG A 107 91.65 -4.73 -30.86
CA ARG A 107 92.87 -5.31 -30.29
C ARG A 107 92.63 -6.29 -29.15
N SER A 108 91.53 -6.14 -28.41
CA SER A 108 91.18 -7.00 -27.27
C SER A 108 89.91 -7.79 -27.56
N GLN A 109 89.98 -9.10 -27.32
CA GLN A 109 88.81 -9.97 -27.42
C GLN A 109 87.85 -9.73 -26.26
N ALA A 110 88.34 -9.65 -25.03
CA ALA A 110 87.52 -9.49 -23.84
C ALA A 110 86.80 -8.13 -23.81
N TYR A 111 87.40 -7.07 -24.39
CA TYR A 111 86.71 -5.79 -24.56
C TYR A 111 85.47 -5.93 -25.45
N ARG A 112 85.59 -6.63 -26.59
CA ARG A 112 84.46 -6.85 -27.51
C ARG A 112 83.34 -7.65 -26.86
N GLU A 113 83.70 -8.76 -26.21
CA GLU A 113 82.74 -9.64 -25.55
C GLU A 113 81.94 -8.87 -24.49
N VAL A 114 82.59 -8.05 -23.65
CA VAL A 114 81.90 -7.25 -22.62
C VAL A 114 80.95 -6.20 -23.22
N ILE A 115 81.35 -5.52 -24.31
CA ILE A 115 80.46 -4.56 -24.99
C ILE A 115 79.26 -5.29 -25.60
N ALA A 116 79.49 -6.43 -26.25
CA ALA A 116 78.45 -7.19 -26.94
C ALA A 116 77.45 -7.80 -25.95
N ASP A 117 77.94 -8.44 -24.87
CA ASP A 117 77.10 -8.94 -23.76
C ASP A 117 76.34 -7.81 -23.08
N GLY A 118 76.99 -6.67 -22.89
CA GLY A 118 76.38 -5.47 -22.32
C GLY A 118 75.19 -4.94 -23.10
N ARG A 119 75.29 -4.91 -24.44
CA ARG A 119 74.18 -4.52 -25.34
C ARG A 119 73.01 -5.50 -25.26
N VAL A 120 73.32 -6.80 -25.20
CA VAL A 120 72.31 -7.85 -25.01
C VAL A 120 71.57 -7.68 -23.69
N LEU A 121 72.28 -7.42 -22.60
CA LEU A 121 71.69 -7.18 -21.29
C LEU A 121 70.81 -5.92 -21.27
N GLN A 122 71.26 -4.81 -21.86
CA GLN A 122 70.44 -3.60 -21.97
C GLN A 122 69.15 -3.84 -22.77
N LYS A 123 69.23 -4.54 -23.90
CA LYS A 123 68.05 -4.86 -24.71
C LYS A 123 67.08 -5.77 -23.93
N ALA A 124 67.59 -6.81 -23.27
CA ALA A 124 66.80 -7.70 -22.43
C ALA A 124 66.12 -6.95 -21.27
N GLN A 125 66.83 -6.03 -20.61
CA GLN A 125 66.31 -5.23 -19.50
C GLN A 125 65.15 -4.33 -19.91
N VAL A 126 65.13 -3.85 -21.16
CA VAL A 126 64.06 -2.99 -21.69
C VAL A 126 62.88 -3.82 -22.22
N GLU A 127 63.12 -4.93 -22.91
CA GLU A 127 62.05 -5.68 -23.58
C GLU A 127 61.36 -6.71 -22.67
N PHE A 128 62.08 -7.39 -21.78
CA PHE A 128 61.51 -8.45 -20.96
C PHE A 128 60.36 -8.00 -20.03
N PRO A 129 60.41 -6.82 -19.40
CA PRO A 129 59.27 -6.30 -18.65
C PRO A 129 58.03 -6.06 -19.53
N LYS A 130 58.23 -5.62 -20.78
CA LYS A 130 57.12 -5.43 -21.73
C LYS A 130 56.52 -6.77 -22.16
N TRP A 131 57.33 -7.82 -22.26
CA TRP A 131 56.84 -9.17 -22.53
C TRP A 131 55.96 -9.67 -21.38
N ASP A 132 56.40 -9.47 -20.13
CA ASP A 132 55.59 -9.81 -18.95
C ASP A 132 54.23 -9.10 -18.99
N GLU A 133 54.23 -7.79 -19.23
CA GLU A 133 53.01 -7.00 -19.31
C GLU A 133 52.09 -7.48 -20.46
N SER A 134 52.68 -7.75 -21.62
CA SER A 134 51.94 -8.16 -22.81
C SER A 134 51.31 -9.54 -22.67
N VAL A 135 52.05 -10.53 -22.15
CA VAL A 135 51.52 -11.88 -21.89
C VAL A 135 50.45 -11.84 -20.80
N ASN A 136 50.67 -11.09 -19.70
CA ASN A 136 49.66 -10.94 -18.66
C ASN A 136 48.37 -10.30 -19.19
N LYS A 137 48.48 -9.27 -20.05
CA LYS A 137 47.30 -8.66 -20.70
C LYS A 137 46.54 -9.67 -21.56
N LEU A 138 47.25 -10.50 -22.32
CA LEU A 138 46.63 -11.55 -23.14
C LEU A 138 45.88 -12.56 -22.26
N VAL A 139 46.53 -13.10 -21.22
CA VAL A 139 45.92 -14.06 -20.29
C VAL A 139 44.71 -13.45 -19.56
N LEU A 140 44.79 -12.19 -19.12
CA LEU A 140 43.66 -11.49 -18.48
C LEU A 140 42.51 -11.22 -19.45
N ALA A 141 42.78 -10.90 -20.71
CA ALA A 141 41.75 -10.73 -21.72
C ALA A 141 40.97 -12.04 -21.94
N GLY A 142 41.67 -13.18 -22.00
CA GLY A 142 41.03 -14.49 -22.07
C GLY A 142 40.22 -14.87 -20.83
N ALA A 143 40.66 -14.43 -19.64
CA ALA A 143 39.90 -14.61 -18.40
C ALA A 143 38.52 -13.95 -18.48
N ASN A 144 38.48 -12.75 -19.05
CA ASN A 144 37.28 -11.91 -19.15
C ASN A 144 36.44 -12.19 -20.40
N ALA A 145 36.88 -13.10 -21.28
CA ALA A 145 36.15 -13.46 -22.48
C ALA A 145 34.76 -14.02 -22.13
N ASP A 146 33.74 -13.46 -22.75
CA ASP A 146 32.35 -13.86 -22.60
C ASP A 146 31.96 -14.88 -23.68
N PRO A 147 31.81 -16.17 -23.33
CA PRO A 147 31.47 -17.20 -24.31
C PRO A 147 30.11 -16.98 -24.97
N THR A 148 29.20 -16.20 -24.36
CA THR A 148 27.90 -15.88 -24.96
C THR A 148 28.00 -14.87 -26.12
N LYS A 149 29.13 -14.18 -26.23
CA LYS A 149 29.44 -13.25 -27.33
C LYS A 149 30.30 -13.88 -28.42
N GLY A 150 30.53 -15.20 -28.35
CA GLY A 150 31.41 -15.90 -29.29
C GLY A 150 32.90 -15.62 -29.05
N GLU A 151 33.26 -15.02 -27.91
CA GLU A 151 34.66 -14.81 -27.53
C GLU A 151 35.23 -16.15 -27.02
N HIS A 152 36.22 -16.69 -27.71
CA HIS A 152 36.95 -17.86 -27.23
C HIS A 152 37.96 -17.43 -26.16
N GLY A 153 38.04 -18.20 -25.07
CA GLY A 153 39.06 -17.99 -24.04
C GLY A 153 40.46 -18.19 -24.61
N VAL A 154 41.44 -17.47 -24.07
CA VAL A 154 42.85 -17.59 -24.48
C VAL A 154 43.39 -18.96 -24.08
N THR A 155 43.94 -19.68 -25.05
CA THR A 155 44.56 -20.99 -24.86
C THR A 155 46.06 -20.87 -24.62
N LEU A 156 46.69 -21.96 -24.18
CA LEU A 156 48.15 -22.01 -24.07
C LEU A 156 48.84 -21.88 -25.44
N GLU A 157 48.17 -22.30 -26.52
CA GLU A 157 48.68 -22.16 -27.88
C GLU A 157 48.74 -20.69 -28.31
N ASP A 158 47.71 -19.90 -27.97
CA ASP A 158 47.69 -18.45 -28.22
C ASP A 158 48.81 -17.73 -27.47
N VAL A 159 49.01 -18.07 -26.20
CA VAL A 159 50.11 -17.53 -25.40
C VAL A 159 51.46 -17.92 -26.01
N ASN A 160 51.62 -19.17 -26.42
CA ASN A 160 52.85 -19.65 -27.02
C ASN A 160 53.16 -18.94 -28.35
N ALA A 161 52.16 -18.77 -29.22
CA ALA A 161 52.29 -18.03 -30.47
C ALA A 161 52.64 -16.55 -30.25
N HIS A 162 52.07 -15.94 -29.22
CA HIS A 162 52.37 -14.56 -28.84
C HIS A 162 53.81 -14.41 -28.32
N ILE A 163 54.26 -15.31 -27.44
CA ILE A 163 55.65 -15.33 -26.97
C ILE A 163 56.62 -15.57 -28.13
N ASP A 164 56.29 -16.44 -29.07
CA ASP A 164 57.13 -16.69 -30.25
C ASP A 164 57.23 -15.44 -31.15
N THR A 165 56.17 -14.63 -31.23
CA THR A 165 56.19 -13.34 -31.94
C THR A 165 57.10 -12.34 -31.25
N LEU A 166 57.01 -12.23 -29.92
CA LEU A 166 57.88 -11.38 -29.11
C LEU A 166 59.36 -11.81 -29.22
N ALA A 167 59.63 -13.11 -29.18
CA ALA A 167 60.96 -13.68 -29.34
C ALA A 167 61.54 -13.41 -30.72
N LYS A 168 60.75 -13.62 -31.79
CA LYS A 168 61.17 -13.27 -33.15
C LYS A 168 61.57 -11.80 -33.27
N ALA A 169 60.76 -10.87 -32.76
CA ALA A 169 61.07 -9.44 -32.82
C ALA A 169 62.38 -9.03 -32.12
N MET A 170 62.92 -9.87 -31.23
CA MET A 170 64.18 -9.62 -30.53
C MET A 170 65.38 -10.33 -31.19
N LEU A 171 65.12 -11.37 -31.99
CA LEU A 171 66.13 -12.23 -32.62
C LEU A 171 66.31 -11.93 -34.10
N VAL A 172 65.27 -11.45 -34.78
CA VAL A 172 65.28 -11.11 -36.20
C VAL A 172 64.83 -9.68 -36.44
N ASP A 173 65.41 -9.05 -37.47
CA ASP A 173 65.04 -7.72 -37.93
C ASP A 173 63.75 -7.73 -38.76
N ASP A 174 63.30 -6.56 -39.20
CA ASP A 174 62.08 -6.38 -40.01
C ASP A 174 62.13 -7.12 -41.37
N ARG A 175 63.31 -7.60 -41.78
CA ARG A 175 63.53 -8.38 -43.02
C ARG A 175 63.65 -9.88 -42.75
N GLY A 176 63.47 -10.30 -41.49
CA GLY A 176 63.61 -11.69 -41.06
C GLY A 176 65.05 -12.19 -40.97
N GLN A 177 66.04 -11.29 -40.97
CA GLN A 177 67.45 -11.65 -40.81
C GLN A 177 67.83 -11.66 -39.33
N PRO A 178 68.72 -12.56 -38.87
CA PRO A 178 69.22 -12.54 -37.50
C PRO A 178 69.85 -11.19 -37.17
N ILE A 179 69.45 -10.60 -36.04
CA ILE A 179 70.06 -9.37 -35.55
C ILE A 179 71.47 -9.72 -35.05
N ASP A 180 72.49 -9.05 -35.59
CA ASP A 180 73.86 -9.21 -35.15
C ASP A 180 74.16 -8.28 -33.97
N TYR A 181 74.42 -8.86 -32.80
CA TYR A 181 74.81 -8.12 -31.60
C TYR A 181 76.33 -7.91 -31.47
N GLY A 182 77.08 -8.25 -32.52
CA GLY A 182 78.49 -7.88 -32.72
C GLY A 182 79.47 -9.05 -32.61
N ASP A 183 79.10 -10.14 -31.91
CA ASP A 183 79.85 -11.38 -31.90
C ASP A 183 78.96 -12.62 -31.63
N ALA A 184 79.52 -13.81 -31.88
CA ALA A 184 78.82 -15.08 -31.71
C ALA A 184 78.50 -15.40 -30.23
N HIS A 185 79.29 -14.88 -29.28
CA HIS A 185 79.09 -15.11 -27.85
C HIS A 185 77.85 -14.37 -27.35
N ALA A 186 77.75 -13.07 -27.64
CA ALA A 186 76.62 -12.22 -27.30
C ALA A 186 75.33 -12.70 -27.95
N ASN A 187 75.38 -13.12 -29.22
CA ASN A 187 74.24 -13.76 -29.88
C ASN A 187 73.79 -15.01 -29.10
N ALA A 188 74.71 -15.89 -28.71
CA ALA A 188 74.40 -17.07 -27.89
C ALA A 188 73.86 -16.72 -26.49
N THR A 189 74.40 -15.67 -25.85
CA THR A 189 73.92 -15.14 -24.57
C THR A 189 72.48 -14.65 -24.68
N LEU A 190 72.14 -13.92 -25.75
CA LEU A 190 70.78 -13.47 -26.01
C LEU A 190 69.82 -14.65 -26.22
N TYR A 191 70.18 -15.62 -27.06
CA TYR A 191 69.34 -16.80 -27.31
C TYR A 191 69.01 -17.53 -26.00
N LYS A 192 70.00 -17.73 -25.12
CA LYS A 192 69.79 -18.35 -23.79
C LYS A 192 68.90 -17.50 -22.89
N ALA A 193 69.05 -16.18 -22.92
CA ALA A 193 68.21 -15.27 -22.13
C ALA A 193 66.74 -15.31 -22.60
N VAL A 194 66.52 -15.28 -23.92
CA VAL A 194 65.19 -15.40 -24.53
C VAL A 194 64.56 -16.76 -24.23
N GLU A 195 65.29 -17.85 -24.37
CA GLU A 195 64.81 -19.20 -24.06
C GLU A 195 64.37 -19.31 -22.59
N LYS A 196 65.20 -18.83 -21.66
CA LYS A 196 64.87 -18.80 -20.24
C LYS A 196 63.62 -17.96 -19.96
N LYS A 197 63.51 -16.77 -20.56
CA LYS A 197 62.36 -15.88 -20.39
C LYS A 197 61.08 -16.49 -20.95
N ARG A 198 61.15 -17.12 -22.12
CA ARG A 198 60.03 -17.87 -22.73
C ARG A 198 59.54 -18.99 -21.80
N GLY A 199 60.46 -19.79 -21.25
CA GLY A 199 60.11 -20.84 -20.29
C GLY A 199 59.39 -20.30 -19.05
N GLN A 200 59.88 -19.20 -18.49
CA GLN A 200 59.25 -18.53 -17.35
C GLN A 200 57.84 -18.03 -17.67
N LEU A 201 57.66 -17.33 -18.79
CA LEU A 201 56.37 -16.79 -19.23
C LEU A 201 55.34 -17.90 -19.48
N LEU A 202 55.74 -18.98 -20.15
CA LEU A 202 54.87 -20.14 -20.38
C LEU A 202 54.46 -20.81 -19.07
N GLN A 203 55.38 -20.97 -18.13
CA GLN A 203 55.08 -21.57 -16.83
C GLN A 203 54.08 -20.71 -16.05
N THR A 204 54.30 -19.40 -15.99
CA THR A 204 53.39 -18.45 -15.32
C THR A 204 52.01 -18.43 -15.98
N ALA A 205 51.95 -18.33 -17.31
CA ALA A 205 50.68 -18.34 -18.04
C ALA A 205 49.93 -19.67 -17.89
N THR A 206 50.64 -20.81 -17.89
CA THR A 206 50.03 -22.13 -17.66
C THR A 206 49.34 -22.18 -16.29
N LEU A 207 50.01 -21.70 -15.24
CA LEU A 207 49.43 -21.66 -13.90
C LEU A 207 48.20 -20.75 -13.84
N GLN A 208 48.28 -19.55 -14.42
CA GLN A 208 47.17 -18.60 -14.45
C GLN A 208 45.96 -19.12 -15.24
N ILE A 209 46.17 -19.66 -16.44
CA ILE A 209 45.10 -20.24 -17.27
C ILE A 209 44.46 -21.42 -16.53
N LYS A 210 45.27 -22.29 -15.91
CA LYS A 210 44.76 -23.41 -15.13
C LYS A 210 43.89 -22.93 -13.96
N GLU A 211 44.35 -21.94 -13.20
CA GLU A 211 43.58 -21.36 -12.09
C GLU A 211 42.26 -20.75 -12.58
N GLN A 212 42.27 -20.02 -13.70
CA GLN A 212 41.06 -19.45 -14.29
C GLN A 212 40.07 -20.51 -14.76
N MET A 213 40.54 -21.58 -15.40
CA MET A 213 39.69 -22.69 -15.81
C MET A 213 39.08 -23.40 -14.59
N GLU A 214 39.88 -23.64 -13.54
CA GLU A 214 39.39 -24.19 -12.27
C GLU A 214 38.29 -23.29 -11.69
N THR A 215 38.51 -21.98 -11.60
CA THR A 215 37.51 -21.03 -11.07
C THR A 215 36.22 -21.02 -11.89
N LYS A 216 36.31 -20.97 -13.22
CA LYS A 216 35.13 -20.99 -14.11
C LYS A 216 34.37 -22.31 -14.01
N ALA A 217 35.08 -23.44 -13.98
CA ALA A 217 34.46 -24.76 -13.84
C ALA A 217 33.82 -24.96 -12.46
N VAL A 218 34.45 -24.48 -11.38
CA VAL A 218 33.84 -24.46 -10.04
C VAL A 218 32.56 -23.63 -10.04
N ALA A 219 32.60 -22.40 -10.57
CA ALA A 219 31.42 -21.53 -10.62
C ALA A 219 30.27 -22.17 -11.41
N ALA A 220 30.56 -22.79 -12.56
CA ALA A 220 29.55 -23.49 -13.36
C ALA A 220 28.95 -24.68 -12.61
N ASN A 221 29.79 -25.51 -11.96
CA ASN A 221 29.32 -26.65 -11.19
C ASN A 221 28.48 -26.22 -9.98
N VAL A 222 28.87 -25.13 -9.31
CA VAL A 222 28.09 -24.55 -8.20
C VAL A 222 26.74 -24.07 -8.69
N ALA A 223 26.69 -23.32 -9.80
CA ALA A 223 25.43 -22.81 -10.34
C ALA A 223 24.44 -23.92 -10.73
N VAL A 224 24.95 -25.00 -11.36
CA VAL A 224 24.10 -26.17 -11.71
C VAL A 224 23.59 -26.86 -10.45
N ALA A 225 24.45 -27.10 -9.46
CA ALA A 225 24.06 -27.78 -8.24
C ALA A 225 23.02 -26.98 -7.44
N THR A 226 23.26 -25.68 -7.24
CA THR A 226 22.35 -24.83 -6.47
C THR A 226 20.99 -24.71 -7.14
N LEU A 227 20.93 -24.63 -8.48
CA LEU A 227 19.69 -24.65 -9.23
C LEU A 227 18.94 -25.98 -9.05
N GLU A 228 19.63 -27.12 -9.20
CA GLU A 228 19.04 -28.44 -8.99
C GLU A 228 18.46 -28.61 -7.57
N ILE A 229 19.14 -28.06 -6.56
CA ILE A 229 18.67 -28.09 -5.16
C ILE A 229 17.44 -27.20 -4.98
N SER A 230 17.42 -26.01 -5.57
CA SER A 230 16.25 -25.13 -5.50
C SER A 230 15.00 -25.82 -6.05
N GLU A 231 15.13 -26.53 -7.16
CA GLU A 231 14.03 -27.19 -7.86
C GLU A 231 13.62 -28.52 -7.24
N THR A 232 14.58 -29.39 -6.90
CA THR A 232 14.31 -30.79 -6.54
C THR A 232 14.46 -31.07 -5.04
N LYS A 233 15.06 -30.15 -4.28
CA LYS A 233 15.43 -30.33 -2.87
C LYS A 233 16.32 -31.55 -2.62
N ASN A 234 17.00 -32.05 -3.66
CA ASN A 234 17.84 -33.24 -3.58
C ASN A 234 19.25 -32.91 -3.05
N PRO A 235 19.65 -33.39 -1.85
CA PRO A 235 20.99 -33.13 -1.32
C PRO A 235 22.12 -33.77 -2.14
N ALA A 236 21.83 -34.80 -2.95
CA ALA A 236 22.84 -35.48 -3.77
C ALA A 236 23.42 -34.58 -4.88
N ALA A 237 22.76 -33.48 -5.22
CA ALA A 237 23.29 -32.50 -6.18
C ALA A 237 24.67 -31.93 -5.75
N PHE A 238 24.89 -31.76 -4.44
CA PHE A 238 26.18 -31.28 -3.91
C PHE A 238 27.31 -32.30 -4.12
N SER A 239 27.07 -33.58 -3.79
CA SER A 239 28.07 -34.63 -3.97
C SER A 239 28.35 -34.89 -5.45
N ASN A 240 27.33 -34.84 -6.30
CA ASN A 240 27.46 -34.91 -7.76
C ASN A 240 28.33 -33.78 -8.32
N ALA A 241 28.17 -32.55 -7.82
CA ALA A 241 28.98 -31.41 -8.26
C ALA A 241 30.45 -31.52 -7.83
N ILE A 242 30.72 -32.07 -6.65
CA ILE A 242 32.09 -32.36 -6.20
C ILE A 242 32.71 -33.48 -7.04
N ALA A 243 31.97 -34.54 -7.33
CA ALA A 243 32.43 -35.60 -8.21
C ALA A 243 32.76 -35.08 -9.63
N LYS A 244 31.90 -34.23 -10.20
CA LYS A 244 32.16 -33.54 -11.48
C LYS A 244 33.39 -32.64 -11.41
N GLY A 245 33.55 -31.84 -10.36
CA GLY A 245 34.73 -31.01 -10.17
C GLY A 245 36.03 -31.82 -10.04
N THR A 246 35.97 -32.93 -9.32
CA THR A 246 37.10 -33.85 -9.14
C THR A 246 37.47 -34.52 -10.47
N ALA A 247 36.49 -34.91 -11.29
CA ALA A 247 36.74 -35.44 -12.64
C ALA A 247 37.40 -34.42 -13.58
N LEU A 248 37.22 -33.12 -13.32
CA LEU A 248 37.90 -32.03 -14.02
C LEU A 248 39.27 -31.66 -13.41
N GLY A 249 39.75 -32.42 -12.42
CA GLY A 249 41.04 -32.21 -11.75
C GLY A 249 41.05 -31.09 -10.70
N ILE A 250 39.88 -30.59 -10.30
CA ILE A 250 39.75 -29.57 -9.24
C ILE A 250 39.83 -30.25 -7.87
N ALA A 251 40.59 -29.65 -6.96
CA ALA A 251 40.65 -30.10 -5.58
C ALA A 251 39.23 -30.10 -4.93
N PRO A 252 38.78 -31.21 -4.31
CA PRO A 252 37.44 -31.31 -3.73
C PRO A 252 37.11 -30.19 -2.74
N GLU A 253 38.09 -29.79 -1.93
CA GLU A 253 37.94 -28.73 -0.92
C GLU A 253 37.61 -27.35 -1.53
N LYS A 254 38.17 -27.02 -2.70
CA LYS A 254 37.81 -25.78 -3.42
C LYS A 254 36.34 -25.81 -3.84
N THR A 255 35.88 -26.94 -4.37
CA THR A 255 34.50 -27.12 -4.82
C THR A 255 33.52 -27.09 -3.63
N LYS A 256 33.85 -27.76 -2.52
CA LYS A 256 33.04 -27.73 -1.28
C LYS A 256 32.85 -26.32 -0.76
N LYS A 257 33.93 -25.54 -0.62
CA LYS A 257 33.84 -24.16 -0.15
C LYS A 257 32.92 -23.31 -1.05
N ALA A 258 33.11 -23.39 -2.37
CA ALA A 258 32.31 -22.64 -3.32
C ALA A 258 30.83 -23.08 -3.34
N LEU A 259 30.55 -24.36 -3.11
CA LEU A 259 29.18 -24.88 -2.99
C LEU A 259 28.48 -24.36 -1.73
N ALA A 260 29.17 -24.27 -0.59
CA ALA A 260 28.61 -23.70 0.64
C ALA A 260 28.27 -22.21 0.47
N GLU A 261 29.17 -21.44 -0.14
CA GLU A 261 28.95 -20.02 -0.48
C GLU A 261 27.80 -19.87 -1.49
N GLY A 262 27.76 -20.71 -2.52
CA GLY A 262 26.70 -20.73 -3.53
C GLY A 262 25.33 -21.08 -2.95
N ALA A 263 25.27 -22.02 -2.00
CA ALA A 263 24.04 -22.38 -1.30
C ALA A 263 23.47 -21.19 -0.50
N LEU A 264 24.33 -20.42 0.17
CA LEU A 264 23.94 -19.19 0.87
C LEU A 264 23.44 -18.11 -0.09
N ALA A 265 24.17 -17.86 -1.18
CA ALA A 265 23.76 -16.89 -2.19
C ALA A 265 22.39 -17.26 -2.80
N ASN A 266 22.18 -18.54 -3.08
CA ASN A 266 20.93 -19.05 -3.61
C ASN A 266 19.77 -18.94 -2.60
N ALA A 267 19.98 -19.34 -1.34
CA ALA A 267 18.99 -19.19 -0.27
C ALA A 267 18.52 -17.72 -0.09
N LEU A 268 19.45 -16.77 -0.21
CA LEU A 268 19.15 -15.35 -0.19
C LEU A 268 18.34 -14.91 -1.43
N ALA A 269 18.76 -15.36 -2.62
CA ALA A 269 18.11 -14.99 -3.88
C ALA A 269 16.67 -15.54 -4.00
N THR A 270 16.45 -16.78 -3.58
CA THR A 270 15.13 -17.44 -3.65
C THR A 270 14.26 -17.20 -2.41
N LYS A 271 14.80 -16.53 -1.38
CA LYS A 271 14.18 -16.42 -0.05
C LYS A 271 13.77 -17.77 0.55
N ASP A 272 14.62 -18.78 0.35
CA ASP A 272 14.37 -20.14 0.84
C ASP A 272 15.55 -20.63 1.68
N ALA A 273 15.41 -20.49 2.99
CA ALA A 273 16.43 -20.91 3.94
C ALA A 273 16.65 -22.43 3.95
N SER A 274 15.66 -23.24 3.54
CA SER A 274 15.77 -24.71 3.56
C SER A 274 16.94 -25.24 2.74
N ILE A 275 17.38 -24.50 1.72
CA ILE A 275 18.57 -24.81 0.91
C ILE A 275 19.81 -24.95 1.78
N LEU A 276 19.97 -24.11 2.81
CA LEU A 276 21.08 -24.17 3.75
C LEU A 276 21.01 -25.40 4.67
N GLN A 277 19.80 -25.77 5.09
CA GLN A 277 19.58 -26.98 5.87
C GLN A 277 19.91 -28.23 5.05
N ILE A 278 19.46 -28.27 3.79
CA ILE A 278 19.79 -29.34 2.84
C ILE A 278 21.31 -29.43 2.65
N ALA A 279 21.98 -28.30 2.43
CA ALA A 279 23.44 -28.23 2.33
C ALA A 279 24.13 -28.77 3.60
N GLY A 280 23.71 -28.33 4.79
CA GLY A 280 24.28 -28.79 6.06
C GLY A 280 24.08 -30.29 6.32
N SER A 281 23.03 -30.88 5.74
CA SER A 281 22.71 -32.31 5.82
C SER A 281 23.29 -33.16 4.68
N ALA A 282 23.93 -32.55 3.68
CA ALA A 282 24.45 -33.27 2.53
C ALA A 282 25.52 -34.29 2.95
N MET A 283 25.42 -35.48 2.38
CA MET A 283 26.36 -36.58 2.60
C MET A 283 27.26 -36.76 1.37
N ASP A 284 28.45 -37.30 1.60
CA ASP A 284 29.34 -37.74 0.53
C ASP A 284 28.73 -38.92 -0.24
N THR A 285 29.39 -39.32 -1.32
CA THR A 285 28.98 -40.42 -2.22
C THR A 285 28.84 -41.78 -1.52
N ASP A 286 29.44 -41.94 -0.35
CA ASP A 286 29.29 -43.12 0.52
C ASP A 286 28.00 -43.13 1.35
N GLY A 287 27.26 -42.01 1.40
CA GLY A 287 26.05 -41.81 2.18
C GLY A 287 26.24 -41.85 3.70
N LYS A 288 27.48 -41.91 4.19
CA LYS A 288 27.81 -42.11 5.61
C LYS A 288 28.60 -40.95 6.19
N THR A 289 29.37 -40.27 5.36
CA THR A 289 30.23 -39.17 5.79
C THR A 289 29.57 -37.84 5.44
N PRO A 290 29.45 -36.89 6.39
CA PRO A 290 28.98 -35.55 6.06
C PRO A 290 29.90 -34.91 5.02
N LEU A 291 29.28 -34.27 4.02
CA LEU A 291 30.01 -33.71 2.89
C LEU A 291 30.94 -32.56 3.30
N PHE A 292 30.44 -31.71 4.22
CA PHE A 292 31.12 -30.55 4.75
C PHE A 292 31.70 -30.85 6.15
N ASP A 293 32.84 -30.22 6.45
CA ASP A 293 33.47 -30.31 7.76
C ASP A 293 32.56 -29.74 8.88
N PRO A 294 32.84 -30.06 10.15
CA PRO A 294 32.01 -29.59 11.27
C PRO A 294 31.85 -28.07 11.36
N ALA A 295 32.88 -27.28 11.03
CA ALA A 295 32.82 -25.82 11.12
C ALA A 295 31.92 -25.23 10.02
N THR A 296 32.06 -25.72 8.79
CA THR A 296 31.20 -25.32 7.67
C THR A 296 29.74 -25.69 7.91
N ARG A 297 29.46 -26.87 8.48
CA ARG A 297 28.08 -27.27 8.84
C ARG A 297 27.49 -26.38 9.92
N ALA A 298 28.26 -26.05 10.96
CA ALA A 298 27.83 -25.13 12.00
C ALA A 298 27.47 -23.75 11.42
N PHE A 299 28.31 -23.23 10.52
CA PHE A 299 28.04 -21.99 9.80
C PHE A 299 26.74 -22.04 8.98
N LEU A 300 26.53 -23.10 8.18
CA LEU A 300 25.32 -23.26 7.38
C LEU A 300 24.06 -23.35 8.26
N GLN A 301 24.16 -24.03 9.40
CA GLN A 301 23.05 -24.18 10.35
C GLN A 301 22.70 -22.85 11.05
N GLU A 302 23.71 -22.07 11.47
CA GLU A 302 23.49 -20.75 12.06
C GLU A 302 22.83 -19.80 11.05
N ARG A 303 23.31 -19.82 9.79
CA ARG A 303 22.72 -19.02 8.71
C ARG A 303 21.31 -19.47 8.37
N TYR A 304 21.03 -20.78 8.38
CA TYR A 304 19.67 -21.30 8.24
C TYR A 304 18.74 -20.72 9.30
N GLN A 305 19.11 -20.80 10.58
CA GLN A 305 18.26 -20.30 11.68
C GLN A 305 17.99 -18.80 11.56
N SER A 306 19.04 -18.02 11.25
CA SER A 306 18.92 -16.57 11.08
C SER A 306 18.04 -16.18 9.88
N LEU A 307 18.27 -16.80 8.72
CA LEU A 307 17.50 -16.49 7.51
C LEU A 307 16.07 -17.02 7.59
N HIS A 308 15.85 -18.21 8.13
CA HIS A 308 14.52 -18.76 8.31
C HIS A 308 13.67 -17.85 9.21
N HIS A 309 14.22 -17.40 10.34
CA HIS A 309 13.53 -16.44 11.21
C HIS A 309 13.23 -15.11 10.49
N THR A 310 14.19 -14.60 9.73
CA THR A 310 14.03 -13.32 9.01
C THR A 310 12.96 -13.44 7.91
N PHE A 311 12.99 -14.50 7.11
CA PHE A 311 12.01 -14.73 6.05
C PHE A 311 10.62 -15.00 6.61
N ASP A 312 10.52 -15.72 7.72
CA ASP A 312 9.25 -15.92 8.43
C ASP A 312 8.67 -14.59 8.95
N LEU A 313 9.52 -13.70 9.49
CA LEU A 313 9.09 -12.36 9.91
C LEU A 313 8.63 -11.51 8.72
N GLU A 314 9.40 -11.47 7.63
CA GLU A 314 9.01 -10.74 6.42
C GLU A 314 7.67 -11.24 5.84
N GLN A 315 7.47 -12.56 5.85
CA GLN A 315 6.23 -13.17 5.38
C GLN A 315 5.07 -12.83 6.32
N ARG A 316 5.27 -12.87 7.64
CA ARG A 316 4.28 -12.43 8.63
C ARG A 316 3.91 -10.95 8.45
N GLU A 317 4.88 -10.05 8.30
CA GLU A 317 4.61 -8.63 8.05
C GLU A 317 3.85 -8.38 6.75
N LYS A 318 4.12 -9.18 5.72
CA LYS A 318 3.38 -9.13 4.45
C LYS A 318 1.94 -9.60 4.64
N ASP A 319 1.75 -10.72 5.35
CA ASP A 319 0.43 -11.27 5.64
C ASP A 319 -0.38 -10.34 6.56
N GLU A 320 0.26 -9.68 7.54
CA GLU A 320 -0.35 -8.65 8.37
C GLU A 320 -0.79 -7.42 7.56
N ARG A 321 0.05 -6.94 6.63
CA ARG A 321 -0.31 -5.84 5.73
C ARG A 321 -1.51 -6.20 4.85
N LEU A 322 -1.50 -7.40 4.26
CA LEU A 322 -2.62 -7.90 3.47
C LEU A 322 -3.89 -8.05 4.31
N ALA A 323 -3.76 -8.56 5.54
CA ALA A 323 -4.89 -8.69 6.45
C ALA A 323 -5.52 -7.34 6.76
N HIS A 324 -4.72 -6.33 7.11
CA HIS A 324 -5.20 -4.98 7.37
C HIS A 324 -5.89 -4.37 6.14
N GLN A 325 -5.33 -4.58 4.95
CA GLN A 325 -5.94 -4.12 3.70
C GLN A 325 -7.29 -4.81 3.43
N ASN A 326 -7.35 -6.14 3.57
CA ASN A 326 -8.58 -6.91 3.40
C ASN A 326 -9.65 -6.48 4.42
N MET A 327 -9.25 -6.35 5.69
CA MET A 327 -10.11 -5.85 6.76
C MET A 327 -10.66 -4.46 6.45
N GLY A 328 -9.82 -3.52 6.03
CA GLY A 328 -10.24 -2.16 5.66
C GLY A 328 -11.24 -2.13 4.50
N ASN A 329 -11.01 -2.96 3.47
CA ASN A 329 -11.93 -3.09 2.35
C ASN A 329 -13.29 -3.65 2.78
N ILE A 330 -13.28 -4.76 3.52
CA ILE A 330 -14.50 -5.40 4.03
C ILE A 330 -15.27 -4.44 4.94
N TYR A 331 -14.57 -3.76 5.85
CA TYR A 331 -15.15 -2.76 6.75
C TYR A 331 -15.89 -1.65 5.98
N THR A 332 -15.26 -1.14 4.92
CA THR A 332 -15.84 -0.09 4.06
C THR A 332 -17.07 -0.60 3.29
N GLU A 333 -17.03 -1.83 2.78
CA GLU A 333 -18.17 -2.45 2.08
C GLU A 333 -19.38 -2.67 3.00
N VAL A 334 -19.16 -3.10 4.25
CA VAL A 334 -20.20 -3.29 5.26
C VAL A 334 -20.83 -1.97 5.65
N LEU A 335 -20.02 -0.94 5.95
CA LEU A 335 -20.54 0.40 6.26
C LEU A 335 -21.31 1.04 5.11
N ALA A 336 -20.86 0.83 3.87
CA ALA A 336 -21.58 1.31 2.68
C ALA A 336 -22.85 0.49 2.36
N GLY A 337 -23.13 -0.57 3.12
CA GLY A 337 -24.27 -1.48 2.88
C GLY A 337 -24.15 -2.31 1.61
N LYS A 338 -22.96 -2.37 0.99
CA LYS A 338 -22.70 -3.15 -0.23
C LYS A 338 -22.47 -4.63 0.05
N ARG A 339 -22.10 -4.96 1.28
CA ARG A 339 -21.85 -6.32 1.74
C ARG A 339 -22.55 -6.57 3.06
N THR A 340 -23.26 -7.69 3.13
CA THR A 340 -23.83 -8.22 4.37
C THR A 340 -23.01 -9.44 4.75
N LEU A 341 -22.60 -9.53 6.01
CA LEU A 341 -21.81 -10.64 6.53
C LEU A 341 -22.58 -11.33 7.64
N SER A 342 -22.71 -12.64 7.54
CA SER A 342 -23.15 -13.50 8.64
C SER A 342 -21.96 -13.93 9.52
N PRO A 343 -22.19 -14.45 10.74
CA PRO A 343 -21.13 -15.03 11.56
C PRO A 343 -20.34 -16.13 10.84
N THR A 344 -21.02 -16.90 9.96
CA THR A 344 -20.38 -17.94 9.14
C THR A 344 -19.44 -17.34 8.09
N ASP A 345 -19.86 -16.26 7.41
CA ASP A 345 -19.01 -15.58 6.43
C ASP A 345 -17.73 -14.99 7.07
N ILE A 346 -17.85 -14.47 8.29
CA ILE A 346 -16.72 -13.95 9.07
C ILE A 346 -15.77 -15.10 9.45
N HIS A 347 -16.33 -16.27 9.81
CA HIS A 347 -15.54 -17.46 10.09
C HIS A 347 -14.75 -17.92 8.87
N ASP A 348 -15.44 -18.05 7.72
CA ASP A 348 -14.84 -18.48 6.46
C ASP A 348 -13.73 -17.52 5.99
N LEU A 349 -13.91 -16.21 6.17
CA LEU A 349 -12.89 -15.22 5.87
C LEU A 349 -11.63 -15.38 6.73
N ALA A 350 -11.75 -15.78 8.00
CA ALA A 350 -10.59 -16.01 8.84
C ALA A 350 -9.89 -17.34 8.53
N VAL A 351 -10.64 -18.39 8.24
CA VAL A 351 -10.09 -19.70 7.85
C VAL A 351 -9.32 -19.59 6.54
N LYS A 352 -9.81 -18.76 5.61
CA LYS A 352 -9.15 -18.49 4.32
C LYS A 352 -7.78 -17.82 4.49
N GLY A 353 -7.60 -17.02 5.53
CA GLY A 353 -6.36 -16.30 5.84
C GLY A 353 -6.02 -15.14 4.88
N PRO A 354 -5.07 -14.26 5.24
CA PRO A 354 -4.82 -13.00 4.53
C PRO A 354 -4.35 -13.15 3.08
N SER A 355 -3.49 -14.15 2.82
CA SER A 355 -2.87 -14.41 1.52
C SER A 355 -3.87 -14.82 0.44
N ALA A 356 -5.03 -15.36 0.82
CA ALA A 356 -6.12 -15.71 -0.08
C ALA A 356 -7.30 -14.70 -0.03
N GLY A 357 -7.06 -13.49 0.48
CA GLY A 357 -8.07 -12.42 0.55
C GLY A 357 -8.98 -12.51 1.78
N GLY A 358 -8.62 -13.30 2.78
CA GLY A 358 -9.28 -13.40 4.07
C GLY A 358 -8.74 -12.40 5.10
N ILE A 359 -9.07 -12.61 6.37
CA ILE A 359 -8.69 -11.77 7.51
C ILE A 359 -7.87 -12.58 8.52
N ARG A 360 -7.26 -11.96 9.53
CA ARG A 360 -6.66 -12.73 10.64
C ARG A 360 -7.77 -13.30 11.51
N PHE A 361 -7.47 -14.43 12.16
CA PHE A 361 -8.39 -15.04 13.10
C PHE A 361 -8.76 -14.09 14.25
N GLU A 362 -7.80 -13.31 14.73
CA GLU A 362 -7.96 -12.30 15.79
C GLU A 362 -8.90 -11.15 15.37
N ASP A 363 -9.02 -10.86 14.07
CA ASP A 363 -9.84 -9.77 13.56
C ASP A 363 -11.34 -10.13 13.46
N GLN A 364 -11.71 -11.40 13.70
CA GLN A 364 -13.10 -11.88 13.63
C GLN A 364 -14.03 -11.11 14.58
N GLU A 365 -13.62 -10.92 15.84
CA GLU A 365 -14.45 -10.25 16.85
C GLU A 365 -14.73 -8.80 16.48
N MET A 366 -13.73 -8.11 15.94
CA MET A 366 -13.87 -6.73 15.49
C MET A 366 -14.89 -6.61 14.35
N LEU A 367 -14.83 -7.52 13.39
CA LEU A 367 -15.76 -7.55 12.26
C LEU A 367 -17.17 -7.96 12.69
N ALA A 368 -17.30 -8.92 13.62
CA ALA A 368 -18.59 -9.30 14.20
C ALA A 368 -19.24 -8.15 14.97
N GLY A 369 -18.46 -7.40 15.76
CA GLY A 369 -18.94 -6.22 16.47
C GLY A 369 -19.38 -5.08 15.53
N LEU A 370 -18.76 -4.94 14.35
CA LEU A 370 -19.23 -4.00 13.32
C LEU A 370 -20.60 -4.40 12.76
N VAL A 371 -20.77 -5.68 12.39
CA VAL A 371 -22.04 -6.19 11.85
C VAL A 371 -23.16 -5.96 12.85
N HIS A 372 -22.94 -6.31 14.12
CA HIS A 372 -23.94 -6.12 15.17
C HIS A 372 -24.39 -4.66 15.31
N ARG A 373 -23.43 -3.71 15.37
CA ARG A 373 -23.75 -2.27 15.45
C ARG A 373 -24.49 -1.75 14.22
N THR A 374 -24.16 -2.24 13.03
CA THR A 374 -24.86 -1.83 11.80
C THR A 374 -26.28 -2.40 11.73
N GLU A 375 -26.53 -3.58 12.28
CA GLU A 375 -27.88 -4.14 12.45
C GLU A 375 -28.70 -3.36 13.49
N GLU A 376 -28.12 -3.04 14.65
CA GLU A 376 -28.74 -2.19 15.68
C GLU A 376 -29.13 -0.82 15.13
N TRP A 377 -28.23 -0.18 14.36
CA TRP A 377 -28.51 1.10 13.73
C TRP A 377 -29.65 1.02 12.71
N LYS A 378 -29.71 -0.05 11.90
CA LYS A 378 -30.81 -0.29 10.97
C LYS A 378 -32.14 -0.48 11.70
N LEU A 379 -32.14 -1.23 12.80
CA LEU A 379 -33.31 -1.44 13.66
C LEU A 379 -33.78 -0.13 14.31
N GLN A 380 -32.86 0.70 14.80
CA GLN A 380 -33.18 2.00 15.37
C GLN A 380 -33.85 2.92 14.32
N ARG A 381 -33.27 3.04 13.13
CA ARG A 381 -33.85 3.81 12.00
C ARG A 381 -35.25 3.32 11.63
N LEU A 382 -35.47 2.01 11.62
CA LEU A 382 -36.78 1.43 11.33
C LEU A 382 -37.80 1.78 12.43
N ASN A 383 -37.39 1.76 13.70
CA ASN A 383 -38.23 2.12 14.83
C ASN A 383 -38.57 3.62 14.82
N GLU A 384 -37.62 4.50 14.53
CA GLU A 384 -37.85 5.94 14.33
C GLU A 384 -38.86 6.20 13.20
N ALA A 385 -38.71 5.51 12.06
CA ALA A 385 -39.66 5.61 10.96
C ALA A 385 -41.07 5.12 11.36
N ARG A 386 -41.17 4.03 12.12
CA ARG A 386 -42.46 3.53 12.63
C ARG A 386 -43.10 4.52 13.60
N GLN A 387 -42.33 5.15 14.48
CA GLN A 387 -42.82 6.19 15.39
C GLN A 387 -43.34 7.41 14.61
N ALA A 388 -42.60 7.88 13.60
CA ALA A 388 -43.04 8.98 12.76
C ALA A 388 -44.38 8.69 12.05
N VAL A 389 -44.55 7.46 11.53
CA VAL A 389 -45.82 7.04 10.90
C VAL A 389 -46.96 6.97 11.92
N GLN A 390 -46.71 6.51 13.15
CA GLN A 390 -47.73 6.48 14.20
C GLN A 390 -48.14 7.89 14.62
N GLN A 391 -47.19 8.81 14.79
CA GLN A 391 -47.47 10.20 15.14
C GLN A 391 -48.32 10.88 14.05
N HIS A 392 -47.97 10.69 12.78
CA HIS A 392 -48.76 11.23 11.67
C HIS A 392 -50.22 10.71 11.68
N ARG A 393 -50.45 9.43 12.02
CA ARG A 393 -51.81 8.89 12.14
C ARG A 393 -52.61 9.55 13.26
N GLN A 394 -51.98 9.85 14.39
CA GLN A 394 -52.64 10.53 15.51
C GLN A 394 -53.03 11.96 15.14
N ASP A 395 -52.16 12.70 14.46
CA ASP A 395 -52.42 14.06 14.00
C ASP A 395 -53.62 14.12 13.04
N VAL A 396 -53.72 13.15 12.12
CA VAL A 396 -54.86 13.04 11.21
C VAL A 396 -56.16 12.77 11.98
N GLN A 397 -56.15 11.85 12.96
CA GLN A 397 -57.36 11.57 13.77
C GLN A 397 -57.81 12.80 14.58
N TRP A 398 -56.87 13.54 15.16
CA TRP A 398 -57.18 14.80 15.85
C TRP A 398 -57.82 15.84 14.93
N GLY A 399 -57.30 15.99 13.70
CA GLY A 399 -57.87 16.90 12.71
C GLY A 399 -59.35 16.61 12.37
N TRP A 400 -59.73 15.33 12.30
CA TRP A 400 -61.11 14.92 12.01
C TRP A 400 -62.06 15.19 13.19
N ALA A 401 -61.60 14.98 14.43
CA ALA A 401 -62.40 15.23 15.63
C ALA A 401 -62.76 16.72 15.79
N VAL A 402 -61.81 17.62 15.48
CA VAL A 402 -62.02 19.08 15.57
C VAL A 402 -63.05 19.55 14.53
N GLN A 403 -63.04 19.01 13.31
CA GLN A 403 -64.04 19.36 12.29
C GLN A 403 -65.46 18.93 12.68
N ALA A 404 -65.63 17.74 13.29
CA ALA A 404 -66.92 17.24 13.72
C ALA A 404 -67.55 18.13 14.82
N HIS A 405 -66.76 18.57 15.79
CA HIS A 405 -67.20 19.42 16.89
C HIS A 405 -67.71 20.80 16.39
N ASN A 406 -66.97 21.43 15.47
CA ASN A 406 -67.33 22.76 14.95
C ASN A 406 -68.66 22.77 14.17
N LYS A 407 -69.01 21.65 13.50
CA LYS A 407 -70.28 21.53 12.79
C LYS A 407 -71.47 21.47 13.75
N GLN A 408 -71.33 20.79 14.87
CA GLN A 408 -72.40 20.59 15.85
C GLN A 408 -72.77 21.89 16.59
N GLU A 409 -71.78 22.72 16.93
CA GLU A 409 -72.02 24.02 17.56
C GLU A 409 -72.79 24.99 16.65
N ALA A 410 -72.52 24.99 15.34
CA ALA A 410 -73.19 25.86 14.38
C ALA A 410 -74.69 25.55 14.27
N GLU A 411 -75.07 24.27 14.25
CA GLU A 411 -76.46 23.82 14.18
C GLU A 411 -77.27 24.17 15.43
N GLN A 412 -76.62 24.22 16.61
CA GLN A 412 -77.28 24.55 17.87
C GLN A 412 -77.63 26.05 17.96
N ARG A 413 -76.74 26.94 17.51
CA ARG A 413 -76.98 28.40 17.49
C ARG A 413 -78.16 28.79 16.58
N VAL A 414 -78.35 28.10 15.46
CA VAL A 414 -79.48 28.33 14.53
C VAL A 414 -80.83 28.02 15.19
N ARG A 415 -80.90 26.96 16.01
CA ARG A 415 -82.13 26.56 16.71
C ARG A 415 -82.54 27.59 17.76
N ASP A 416 -81.61 28.00 18.61
CA ASP A 416 -81.92 28.92 19.73
C ASP A 416 -82.44 30.28 19.26
N GLN A 417 -81.91 30.79 18.14
CA GLN A 417 -82.35 32.06 17.57
C GLN A 417 -83.76 32.00 16.99
N SER A 418 -84.10 30.87 16.35
CA SER A 418 -85.42 30.63 15.78
C SER A 418 -86.50 30.58 16.88
N PHE A 419 -86.18 29.94 18.02
CA PHE A 419 -87.05 29.90 19.19
C PHE A 419 -87.31 31.29 19.80
N LYS A 420 -86.27 32.12 19.93
CA LYS A 420 -86.38 33.48 20.48
C LYS A 420 -87.31 34.36 19.64
N THR A 421 -87.21 34.25 18.30
CA THR A 421 -88.03 35.00 17.34
C THR A 421 -89.52 34.67 17.47
N LEU A 422 -89.85 33.38 17.63
CA LEU A 422 -91.24 32.92 17.81
C LEU A 422 -91.83 33.40 19.14
N ALA A 423 -91.05 33.39 20.21
CA ALA A 423 -91.50 33.84 21.53
C ALA A 423 -91.89 35.33 21.56
N THR A 424 -91.16 36.19 20.84
CA THR A 424 -91.45 37.63 20.76
C THR A 424 -92.68 37.96 19.90
N TYR A 425 -93.01 37.11 18.93
CA TYR A 425 -94.21 37.27 18.10
C TYR A 425 -95.49 36.99 18.90
N PHE A 426 -95.57 35.80 19.50
CA PHE A 426 -96.81 35.34 20.13
C PHE A 426 -97.11 36.04 21.45
N SER A 427 -96.12 36.66 22.10
CA SER A 427 -96.33 37.52 23.27
C SER A 427 -97.01 38.86 22.93
N GLY A 428 -97.32 39.11 21.66
CA GLY A 428 -97.96 40.34 21.18
C GLY A 428 -97.05 41.57 21.20
N GLN A 429 -95.77 41.39 21.52
CA GLN A 429 -94.80 42.49 21.64
C GLN A 429 -94.40 43.07 20.28
N LYS A 430 -94.40 42.26 19.21
CA LYS A 430 -93.99 42.70 17.86
C LYS A 430 -94.81 42.01 16.76
N THR A 431 -95.16 42.79 15.73
CA THR A 431 -95.78 42.29 14.49
C THR A 431 -94.77 41.51 13.63
N PRO A 432 -95.20 40.71 12.64
CA PRO A 432 -94.27 39.97 11.78
C PRO A 432 -93.32 40.91 11.03
N GLY A 433 -93.81 42.09 10.65
CA GLY A 433 -93.00 43.13 9.99
C GLY A 433 -91.92 43.72 10.90
N GLN A 434 -92.21 43.90 12.19
CA GLN A 434 -91.23 44.40 13.16
C GLN A 434 -90.12 43.36 13.45
N LEU A 435 -90.46 42.08 13.54
CA LEU A 435 -89.49 41.00 13.75
C LEU A 435 -88.58 40.79 12.53
N THR A 436 -89.16 40.87 11.32
CA THR A 436 -88.39 40.78 10.07
C THR A 436 -87.33 41.88 9.99
N LYS A 437 -87.69 43.11 10.39
CA LYS A 437 -86.77 44.25 10.39
C LYS A 437 -85.64 44.09 11.41
N GLU A 438 -85.94 43.55 12.59
CA GLU A 438 -84.96 43.31 13.65
C GLU A 438 -83.98 42.19 13.27
N LEU A 439 -84.46 41.06 12.75
CA LEU A 439 -83.58 39.99 12.27
C LEU A 439 -82.70 40.44 11.11
N THR A 440 -83.20 41.34 10.24
CA THR A 440 -82.39 41.90 9.16
C THR A 440 -81.30 42.81 9.71
N LEU A 441 -81.59 43.58 10.77
CA LEU A 441 -80.58 44.37 11.47
C LEU A 441 -79.54 43.47 12.17
N ASP A 442 -79.96 42.39 12.81
CA ASP A 442 -79.05 41.45 13.48
C ASP A 442 -78.17 40.70 12.47
N TYR A 443 -78.70 40.31 11.31
CA TYR A 443 -77.92 39.74 10.21
C TYR A 443 -76.90 40.74 9.66
N ASN A 444 -77.33 41.98 9.38
CA ASN A 444 -76.43 43.03 8.90
C ASN A 444 -75.36 43.44 9.93
N ARG A 445 -75.62 43.21 11.22
CA ARG A 445 -74.65 43.40 12.32
C ARG A 445 -73.72 42.19 12.53
N GLY A 446 -73.87 41.12 11.73
CA GLY A 446 -73.08 39.89 11.86
C GLY A 446 -73.44 39.04 13.08
N LEU A 447 -74.57 39.32 13.73
CA LEU A 447 -75.06 38.58 14.89
C LEU A 447 -75.81 37.29 14.49
N LEU A 448 -76.09 37.11 13.20
CA LEU A 448 -76.73 35.92 12.64
C LEU A 448 -75.91 35.35 11.48
N THR A 449 -75.84 34.01 11.41
CA THR A 449 -75.36 33.34 10.20
C THR A 449 -76.40 33.43 9.07
N PRO A 450 -75.99 33.33 7.79
CA PRO A 450 -76.93 33.30 6.66
C PRO A 450 -78.01 32.22 6.79
N GLU A 451 -77.66 31.05 7.31
CA GLU A 451 -78.59 29.95 7.57
C GLU A 451 -79.56 30.29 8.70
N ALA A 452 -79.10 30.91 9.80
CA ALA A 452 -79.96 31.32 10.91
C ALA A 452 -80.96 32.41 10.50
N TYR A 453 -80.50 33.38 9.71
CA TYR A 453 -81.33 34.47 9.20
C TYR A 453 -82.41 33.95 8.26
N SER A 454 -82.03 33.16 7.24
CA SER A 454 -82.98 32.61 6.26
C SER A 454 -84.04 31.71 6.90
N SER A 455 -83.64 30.84 7.84
CA SER A 455 -84.56 30.01 8.62
C SER A 455 -85.56 30.86 9.41
N SER A 456 -85.08 31.87 10.16
CA SER A 456 -85.92 32.69 11.02
C SER A 456 -86.91 33.57 10.21
N ILE A 457 -86.50 34.07 9.04
CA ILE A 457 -87.38 34.81 8.12
C ILE A 457 -88.49 33.92 7.55
N ASN A 458 -88.16 32.67 7.18
CA ASN A 458 -89.14 31.71 6.69
C ASN A 458 -90.19 31.39 7.76
N VAL A 459 -89.76 31.24 9.01
CA VAL A 459 -90.65 31.04 10.16
C VAL A 459 -91.61 32.22 10.34
N ILE A 460 -91.14 33.47 10.30
CA ILE A 460 -91.99 34.66 10.44
C ILE A 460 -93.05 34.76 9.34
N LYS A 461 -92.71 34.45 8.09
CA LYS A 461 -93.64 34.51 6.95
C LYS A 461 -94.79 33.52 7.07
N GLN A 462 -94.59 32.43 7.81
CA GLN A 462 -95.55 31.34 7.93
C GLN A 462 -96.47 31.49 9.15
N ILE A 463 -96.29 32.50 10.01
CA ILE A 463 -97.07 32.59 11.24
C ILE A 463 -98.52 33.02 10.92
N PRO A 464 -99.55 32.18 11.17
CA PRO A 464 -100.94 32.54 10.89
C PRO A 464 -101.47 33.51 11.97
N SER A 465 -102.40 34.39 11.61
CA SER A 465 -103.11 35.23 12.58
C SER A 465 -103.89 34.35 13.59
N PRO A 466 -104.04 34.76 14.86
CA PRO A 466 -104.77 33.99 15.88
C PRO A 466 -106.17 33.52 15.45
N ALA A 467 -106.93 34.36 14.73
CA ALA A 467 -108.24 34.00 14.20
C ALA A 467 -108.18 32.87 13.15
N LYS A 468 -107.14 32.88 12.30
CA LYS A 468 -106.91 31.83 11.29
C LYS A 468 -106.47 30.51 11.94
N LEU A 469 -105.62 30.58 12.97
CA LEU A 469 -105.20 29.40 13.75
C LEU A 469 -106.38 28.68 14.42
N VAL A 470 -107.31 29.45 14.98
CA VAL A 470 -108.50 28.90 15.65
C VAL A 470 -109.46 28.29 14.65
N SER A 471 -109.69 28.96 13.51
CA SER A 471 -110.54 28.44 12.44
C SER A 471 -109.96 27.16 11.82
N GLN A 472 -108.66 27.12 11.51
CA GLN A 472 -108.03 25.96 10.87
C GLN A 472 -108.01 24.72 11.77
N ASN A 473 -107.78 24.89 13.06
CA ASN A 473 -107.70 23.78 14.01
C ASN A 473 -109.05 23.49 14.70
N GLY A 474 -110.14 24.15 14.31
CA GLY A 474 -111.46 23.96 14.93
C GLY A 474 -111.52 24.32 16.42
N ALA A 475 -110.60 25.16 16.90
CA ALA A 475 -110.34 25.38 18.32
C ALA A 475 -111.23 26.44 18.99
N GLN A 476 -112.32 26.86 18.33
CA GLN A 476 -113.15 27.98 18.79
C GLN A 476 -113.74 27.71 20.18
N GLN A 477 -114.25 26.50 20.40
CA GLN A 477 -114.84 26.14 21.69
C GLN A 477 -113.81 26.04 22.82
N HIS A 478 -112.58 25.63 22.51
CA HIS A 478 -111.47 25.63 23.48
C HIS A 478 -111.02 27.05 23.81
N LEU A 479 -111.03 27.95 22.84
CA LEU A 479 -110.80 29.37 23.06
C LEU A 479 -111.92 30.00 23.89
N ASP A 480 -113.17 29.62 23.65
CA ASP A 480 -114.32 30.09 24.43
C ASP A 480 -114.27 29.57 25.88
N ALA A 481 -113.93 28.30 26.08
CA ALA A 481 -113.68 27.72 27.40
C ALA A 481 -112.53 28.43 28.11
N LEU A 482 -111.42 28.69 27.41
CA LEU A 482 -110.31 29.47 27.94
C LEU A 482 -110.77 30.88 28.34
N ASN A 483 -111.57 31.54 27.51
CA ASN A 483 -112.11 32.88 27.79
C ASN A 483 -113.05 32.88 28.99
N GLU A 484 -113.84 31.82 29.18
CA GLU A 484 -114.66 31.64 30.36
C GLU A 484 -113.80 31.48 31.61
N ASP A 485 -112.76 30.66 31.55
CA ASP A 485 -111.84 30.45 32.68
C ASP A 485 -111.01 31.70 32.97
N LEU A 486 -110.63 32.46 31.94
CA LEU A 486 -110.01 33.79 32.06
C LEU A 486 -110.95 34.77 32.80
N ARG A 487 -112.25 34.79 32.47
CA ARG A 487 -113.24 35.63 33.17
C ARG A 487 -113.45 35.20 34.62
N ASN A 488 -113.46 33.90 34.88
CA ASN A 488 -113.55 33.36 36.24
C ASN A 488 -112.33 33.76 37.07
N MET A 489 -111.13 33.68 36.48
CA MET A 489 -109.89 34.14 37.10
C MET A 489 -109.85 35.67 37.27
N ASP A 490 -110.40 36.44 36.33
CA ASP A 490 -110.63 37.89 36.49
C ASP A 490 -111.51 38.19 37.71
N ALA A 491 -112.60 37.43 37.93
CA ALA A 491 -113.48 37.62 39.07
C ALA A 491 -112.82 37.21 40.40
N VAL A 492 -112.11 36.08 40.42
CA VAL A 492 -111.44 35.56 41.63
C VAL A 492 -110.26 36.44 42.04
N SER A 493 -109.45 36.92 41.09
CA SER A 493 -108.35 37.85 41.36
C SER A 493 -108.84 39.18 41.95
N ARG A 494 -109.97 39.71 41.47
CA ARG A 494 -110.62 40.92 42.04
C ARG A 494 -111.15 40.72 43.46
N GLN A 495 -111.63 39.52 43.79
CA GLN A 495 -112.10 39.17 45.13
C GLN A 495 -110.95 38.93 46.14
N ARG A 496 -109.68 39.01 45.70
CA ARG A 496 -108.48 38.83 46.53
C ARG A 496 -108.51 37.53 47.37
N LYS A 497 -109.00 36.44 46.80
CA LYS A 497 -109.06 35.17 47.51
C LYS A 497 -107.64 34.61 47.77
N PRO A 498 -107.36 34.08 48.98
CA PRO A 498 -106.09 33.43 49.27
C PRO A 498 -105.80 32.28 48.27
N GLY A 499 -104.57 32.20 47.78
CA GLY A 499 -104.12 31.14 46.85
C GLY A 499 -104.28 31.45 45.35
N TYR A 500 -104.87 32.59 44.99
CA TYR A 500 -104.98 33.07 43.60
C TYR A 500 -104.17 34.36 43.40
N TRP A 501 -103.84 34.70 42.15
CA TRP A 501 -103.05 35.90 41.84
C TRP A 501 -103.77 37.21 42.21
N SER A 502 -102.98 38.20 42.64
CA SER A 502 -103.47 39.58 42.79
C SER A 502 -103.92 40.16 41.44
N PRO A 503 -104.74 41.22 41.41
CA PRO A 503 -105.10 41.89 40.17
C PRO A 503 -103.89 42.36 39.34
N GLU A 504 -102.82 42.86 39.96
CA GLU A 504 -101.61 43.28 39.21
C GLU A 504 -100.84 42.08 38.65
N GLN A 505 -100.71 41.00 39.43
CA GLN A 505 -100.10 39.75 38.98
C GLN A 505 -100.90 39.16 37.83
N TRP A 506 -102.23 39.15 37.95
CA TRP A 506 -103.12 38.62 36.92
C TRP A 506 -103.10 39.47 35.64
N ALA A 507 -103.05 40.80 35.75
CA ALA A 507 -102.91 41.67 34.58
C ALA A 507 -101.63 41.35 33.77
N THR A 508 -100.56 40.92 34.45
CA THR A 508 -99.30 40.51 33.82
C THR A 508 -99.33 39.06 33.29
N LYS A 509 -100.06 38.16 33.96
CA LYS A 509 -100.15 36.73 33.61
C LYS A 509 -101.20 36.42 32.55
N ARG A 510 -102.29 37.19 32.49
CA ARG A 510 -103.38 37.02 31.53
C ARG A 510 -102.89 37.00 30.07
N PRO A 511 -102.02 37.92 29.61
CA PRO A 511 -101.44 37.84 28.27
C PRO A 511 -100.59 36.57 28.06
N GLN A 512 -99.86 36.10 29.08
CA GLN A 512 -99.03 34.89 28.99
C GLN A 512 -99.90 33.64 28.79
N VAL A 513 -101.03 33.55 29.48
CA VAL A 513 -101.97 32.44 29.32
C VAL A 513 -102.56 32.38 27.91
N ILE A 514 -102.98 33.54 27.37
CA ILE A 514 -103.48 33.65 26.00
C ILE A 514 -102.36 33.30 25.00
N THR A 515 -101.14 33.74 25.27
CA THR A 515 -99.96 33.44 24.47
C THR A 515 -99.70 31.93 24.42
N THR A 516 -99.71 31.25 25.58
CA THR A 516 -99.53 29.80 25.67
C THR A 516 -100.56 29.05 24.82
N PHE A 517 -101.82 29.50 24.81
CA PHE A 517 -102.87 28.86 24.02
C PHE A 517 -102.53 28.88 22.53
N PHE A 518 -102.25 30.06 21.99
CA PHE A 518 -101.96 30.20 20.57
C PHE A 518 -100.61 29.61 20.18
N GLN A 519 -99.61 29.64 21.06
CA GLN A 519 -98.31 28.99 20.84
C GLN A 519 -98.47 27.47 20.73
N THR A 520 -99.10 26.84 21.71
CA THR A 520 -99.31 25.39 21.69
C THR A 520 -100.19 25.00 20.50
N LEU A 521 -101.26 25.76 20.23
CA LEU A 521 -102.14 25.50 19.08
C LEU A 521 -101.40 25.61 17.74
N ALA A 522 -100.48 26.57 17.60
CA ALA A 522 -99.68 26.72 16.38
C ALA A 522 -98.63 25.63 16.20
N VAL A 523 -98.01 25.16 17.30
CA VAL A 523 -96.95 24.15 17.26
C VAL A 523 -97.53 22.75 17.07
N THR A 524 -98.64 22.43 17.75
CA THR A 524 -99.14 21.05 17.82
C THR A 524 -100.40 20.82 17.00
N GLY A 525 -101.15 21.89 16.67
CA GLY A 525 -102.49 21.77 16.09
C GLY A 525 -103.55 21.21 17.05
N ASP A 526 -103.19 20.88 18.29
CA ASP A 526 -104.08 20.24 19.26
C ASP A 526 -104.67 21.28 20.24
N ALA A 527 -105.98 21.53 20.07
CA ALA A 527 -106.74 22.47 20.90
C ALA A 527 -106.91 22.01 22.37
N ASN A 528 -106.92 20.69 22.63
CA ASN A 528 -107.01 20.17 24.00
C ASN A 528 -105.70 20.41 24.74
N LEU A 529 -104.57 20.14 24.09
CA LEU A 529 -103.26 20.39 24.67
C LEU A 529 -103.04 21.90 24.85
N ALA A 530 -103.45 22.72 23.88
CA ALA A 530 -103.39 24.18 23.97
C ALA A 530 -104.19 24.72 25.16
N LEU A 531 -105.42 24.27 25.36
CA LEU A 531 -106.23 24.64 26.51
C LEU A 531 -105.60 24.14 27.82
N THR A 532 -105.15 22.89 27.87
CA THR A 532 -104.53 22.30 29.06
C THR A 532 -103.30 23.09 29.50
N SER A 533 -102.36 23.35 28.60
CA SER A 533 -101.14 24.12 28.91
C SER A 533 -101.46 25.56 29.32
N SER A 534 -102.51 26.17 28.77
CA SER A 534 -102.95 27.52 29.15
C SER A 534 -103.55 27.55 30.54
N LEU A 535 -104.35 26.54 30.91
CA LEU A 535 -104.93 26.42 32.24
C LEU A 535 -103.88 26.04 33.30
N GLU A 536 -102.87 25.25 32.95
CA GLU A 536 -101.70 25.02 33.79
C GLU A 536 -100.89 26.31 33.98
N THR A 537 -100.78 27.14 32.92
CA THR A 537 -100.22 28.49 33.03
C THR A 537 -101.04 29.38 33.96
N MET A 538 -102.35 29.11 34.15
CA MET A 538 -103.22 29.72 35.17
C MET A 538 -103.01 29.17 36.59
N ASN A 539 -102.06 28.25 36.79
CA ASN A 539 -101.82 27.51 38.04
C ASN A 539 -103.03 26.67 38.49
N LEU A 540 -103.89 26.25 37.55
CA LEU A 540 -104.97 25.31 37.82
C LEU A 540 -104.41 23.88 37.82
N SER A 541 -104.93 23.03 38.70
CA SER A 541 -104.43 21.65 38.81
C SER A 541 -104.51 20.93 37.46
N SER A 542 -103.50 20.11 37.13
CA SER A 542 -103.47 19.36 35.86
C SER A 542 -104.73 18.48 35.67
N LYS A 543 -105.30 17.94 36.75
CA LYS A 543 -106.59 17.21 36.72
C LYS A 543 -107.76 18.10 36.29
N TYR A 544 -107.82 19.33 36.79
CA TYR A 544 -108.83 20.31 36.36
C TYR A 544 -108.63 20.68 34.89
N ALA A 545 -107.39 21.01 34.50
CA ALA A 545 -107.07 21.40 33.13
C ALA A 545 -107.44 20.29 32.13
N GLN A 546 -107.11 19.03 32.44
CA GLN A 546 -107.48 17.87 31.63
C GLN A 546 -109.00 17.65 31.57
N SER A 547 -109.70 17.76 32.71
CA SER A 547 -111.16 17.61 32.75
C SER A 547 -111.86 18.68 31.92
N ARG A 548 -111.39 19.93 32.03
CA ARG A 548 -111.91 21.07 31.29
C ARG A 548 -111.68 20.94 29.80
N ALA A 549 -110.47 20.55 29.39
CA ALA A 549 -110.15 20.24 28.00
C ALA A 549 -111.01 19.11 27.43
N ARG A 550 -111.21 18.01 28.19
CA ARG A 550 -112.12 16.92 27.80
C ARG A 550 -113.56 17.39 27.64
N THR A 551 -114.04 18.25 28.53
CA THR A 551 -115.42 18.78 28.47
C THR A 551 -115.61 19.66 27.24
N ALA A 552 -114.66 20.55 26.96
CA ALA A 552 -114.67 21.37 25.75
C ALA A 552 -114.62 20.50 24.48
N GLY A 553 -113.76 19.47 24.46
CA GLY A 553 -113.68 18.51 23.36
C GLY A 553 -114.95 17.68 23.16
N HIS A 554 -115.60 17.24 24.25
CA HIS A 554 -116.85 16.48 24.18
C HIS A 554 -118.03 17.35 23.74
N ALA A 555 -118.10 18.60 24.22
CA ALA A 555 -119.07 19.59 23.74
C ALA A 555 -118.89 19.87 22.24
N PHE A 556 -117.65 19.92 21.76
CA PHE A 556 -117.35 20.08 20.33
C PHE A 556 -117.82 18.88 19.52
N ALA A 557 -117.56 17.65 19.99
CA ALA A 557 -118.03 16.44 19.34
C ALA A 557 -119.57 16.34 19.32
N LEU A 558 -120.25 16.76 20.39
CA LEU A 558 -121.72 16.83 20.44
C LEU A 558 -122.28 17.92 19.52
N HIS A 559 -121.61 19.08 19.42
CA HIS A 559 -122.02 20.16 18.51
C HIS A 559 -121.74 19.82 17.03
N GLN A 560 -120.65 19.13 16.74
CA GLN A 560 -120.34 18.60 15.40
C GLN A 560 -121.36 17.52 15.01
N SER A 561 -121.68 16.60 15.92
CA SER A 561 -122.69 15.58 15.66
C SER A 561 -124.11 16.17 15.57
N SER A 562 -124.45 17.22 16.32
CA SER A 562 -125.75 17.89 16.19
C SER A 562 -125.87 18.73 14.92
N ILE A 563 -124.79 19.40 14.47
CA ILE A 563 -124.74 20.03 13.14
C ILE A 563 -124.87 18.96 12.05
N ALA A 564 -124.11 17.87 12.14
CA ALA A 564 -124.18 16.78 11.16
C ALA A 564 -125.58 16.13 11.14
N LYS A 565 -126.26 16.04 12.29
CA LYS A 565 -127.64 15.55 12.39
C LYS A 565 -128.66 16.56 11.87
N ALA A 566 -128.49 17.86 12.11
CA ALA A 566 -129.34 18.92 11.57
C ALA A 566 -129.16 19.10 10.04
N GLN A 567 -127.95 18.87 9.52
CA GLN A 567 -127.65 18.83 8.09
C GLN A 567 -128.11 17.51 7.43
N GLY A 568 -128.20 16.41 8.21
CA GLY A 568 -128.81 15.15 7.78
C GLY A 568 -130.35 15.14 7.81
N GLU A 569 -130.97 15.83 8.77
CA GLU A 569 -132.44 15.94 8.91
C GLU A 569 -133.04 16.99 7.94
N THR A 570 -132.25 17.95 7.45
CA THR A 570 -132.63 18.79 6.30
C THR A 570 -132.51 18.07 4.95
N ALA A 571 -131.89 16.89 4.90
CA ALA A 571 -131.85 16.02 3.71
C ALA A 571 -132.98 14.97 3.65
N GLN A 572 -133.83 14.86 4.68
CA GLN A 572 -134.90 13.84 4.79
C GLN A 572 -136.33 14.38 4.84
N THR A 573 -136.58 15.59 4.32
CA THR A 573 -137.92 16.02 3.88
C THR A 573 -137.83 16.73 2.54
N GLY A 574 -137.62 15.96 1.46
CA GLY A 574 -137.45 16.52 0.13
C GLY A 574 -137.39 15.50 -1.00
N THR A 575 -138.32 14.55 -1.04
CA THR A 575 -138.72 13.85 -2.28
C THR A 575 -140.07 13.16 -2.06
N TYR A 576 -141.15 13.93 -2.18
CA TYR A 576 -142.40 13.42 -2.74
C TYR A 576 -142.49 14.01 -4.16
N LEU A 577 -142.29 13.15 -5.16
CA LEU A 577 -142.72 13.39 -6.53
C LEU A 577 -144.21 13.02 -6.60
N PRO A 578 -145.09 13.91 -7.09
CA PRO A 578 -146.40 13.52 -7.59
C PRO A 578 -146.28 13.02 -9.05
N ASN A 579 -146.74 11.80 -9.29
CA ASN A 579 -147.59 11.48 -10.45
C ASN A 579 -149.01 11.47 -9.85
N ASP A 580 -150.01 12.25 -10.25
CA ASP A 580 -150.30 12.93 -11.52
C ASP A 580 -150.32 14.46 -11.45
#